data_AF-A0AAW7CRT7-F1
#
_entry.id   AF-A0AAW7CRT7-F1
#
_cell.length_a   1.000
_cell.length_b   1.000
_cell.length_c   1.000
_cell.angle_alpha   90.00
_cell.angle_beta   90.00
_cell.angle_gamma   90.00
#
_symmetry.space_group_name_H-M   'P 1'
#
loop_
_entity.id
_entity.type
_entity.pdbx_description
1 polymer ?
#
loop_
_entity_poly.entity_id
_entity_poly.type
_entity_poly.pdbx_seq_one_letter_code
_entity_poly.pdbx_strand_id
1 'polypeptide(L)'
;MEDLLIIFFRTLLMYFAILIIFRLMGKREIGELSVLDLVVFIMIGEMAVVAIENHSEPVVNTLLPMVVLLGIQIALALFSLRSNRIRKLIDGKPSILISKGKIDEKEMRKQRYNFDDLLMQLRSKDIDNIADVEFAILETSGQLSVVKKSKNKNKPASYTEPLIVGGKIQQNNLKKSNKTEAWLRSELQKRGYGDISRISFCSYQDGEFYIDLDDVQ
;
A
#
# COMPACT_ATOMS: atom_id res chain seq x y z
N MET A 1 -29.09 -4.05 -38.00
CA MET A 1 -29.21 -5.24 -37.12
C MET A 1 -27.87 -5.94 -36.95
N GLU A 2 -27.07 -6.08 -38.03
CA GLU A 2 -25.72 -6.64 -37.96
C GLU A 2 -24.79 -5.84 -37.04
N ASP A 3 -24.81 -4.51 -37.10
CA ASP A 3 -23.98 -3.66 -36.23
C ASP A 3 -24.33 -3.82 -34.74
N LEU A 4 -25.62 -3.96 -34.43
CA LEU A 4 -26.08 -4.19 -33.05
C LEU A 4 -25.58 -5.55 -32.51
N LEU A 5 -25.53 -6.57 -33.36
CA LEU A 5 -24.97 -7.88 -32.97
C LEU A 5 -23.46 -7.78 -32.77
N ILE A 6 -22.73 -7.05 -33.61
CA ILE A 6 -21.28 -6.84 -33.45
C ILE A 6 -21.00 -6.11 -32.14
N ILE A 7 -21.74 -5.04 -31.84
CA ILE A 7 -21.62 -4.28 -30.60
C ILE A 7 -21.92 -5.19 -29.39
N PHE A 8 -22.97 -6.01 -29.45
CA PHE A 8 -23.31 -6.96 -28.39
C PHE A 8 -22.16 -7.94 -28.10
N PHE A 9 -21.60 -8.59 -29.12
CA PHE A 9 -20.51 -9.55 -28.93
C PHE A 9 -19.20 -8.87 -28.50
N ARG A 10 -18.88 -7.68 -29.02
CA ARG A 10 -17.72 -6.90 -28.57
C ARG A 10 -17.87 -6.47 -27.12
N THR A 11 -19.06 -6.07 -26.69
CA THR A 11 -19.35 -5.71 -25.30
C THR A 11 -19.12 -6.90 -24.38
N LEU A 12 -19.63 -8.08 -24.75
CA LEU A 12 -19.43 -9.31 -24.00
C LEU A 12 -17.94 -9.70 -23.92
N LEU A 13 -17.23 -9.61 -25.05
CA LEU A 13 -15.80 -9.88 -25.13
C LEU A 13 -14.99 -8.93 -24.23
N MET A 14 -15.27 -7.62 -24.28
CA MET A 14 -14.58 -6.62 -23.46
C MET A 14 -14.87 -6.83 -21.97
N TYR A 15 -16.11 -7.15 -21.61
CA TYR A 15 -16.47 -7.49 -20.22
C TYR A 15 -15.60 -8.63 -19.68
N PHE A 16 -15.51 -9.75 -20.40
CA PHE A 16 -14.66 -10.87 -19.99
C PHE A 16 -13.16 -10.53 -20.01
N ALA A 17 -12.70 -9.75 -20.99
CA ALA A 17 -11.31 -9.30 -21.05
C ALA A 17 -10.93 -8.47 -19.82
N ILE A 18 -11.73 -7.48 -19.44
CA ILE A 18 -11.52 -6.64 -18.25
C ILE A 18 -11.54 -7.50 -16.98
N LEU A 19 -12.50 -8.43 -16.87
CA LEU A 19 -12.55 -9.35 -15.72
C LEU A 19 -11.27 -10.18 -15.58
N ILE A 20 -10.73 -10.69 -16.70
CA ILE A 20 -9.46 -11.42 -16.70
C ILE A 20 -8.31 -10.50 -16.29
N ILE A 21 -8.24 -9.29 -16.86
CA ILE A 21 -7.21 -8.30 -16.54
C ILE A 21 -7.20 -7.99 -15.04
N PHE A 22 -8.34 -7.62 -14.45
CA PHE A 22 -8.43 -7.31 -13.02
C PHE A 22 -8.17 -8.52 -12.14
N ARG A 23 -8.54 -9.73 -12.58
CA ARG A 23 -8.20 -10.95 -11.83
C ARG A 23 -6.69 -11.22 -11.84
N LEU A 24 -6.00 -10.92 -12.94
CA LEU A 24 -4.55 -11.09 -13.06
C LEU A 24 -3.77 -10.02 -12.28
N MET A 25 -4.31 -8.81 -12.13
CA MET A 25 -3.69 -7.74 -11.34
C MET A 25 -3.60 -8.07 -9.83
N GLY A 26 -4.45 -8.99 -9.33
CA GLY A 26 -4.35 -9.58 -8.00
C GLY A 26 -5.11 -8.83 -6.91
N LYS A 27 -5.15 -9.41 -5.70
CA LYS A 27 -6.05 -8.95 -4.61
C LYS A 27 -5.67 -7.62 -3.97
N ARG A 28 -4.43 -7.15 -4.17
CA ARG A 28 -3.93 -5.90 -3.58
C ARG A 28 -4.74 -4.69 -4.04
N GLU A 29 -5.18 -4.67 -5.29
CA GLU A 29 -5.88 -3.52 -5.87
C GLU A 29 -7.32 -3.36 -5.36
N ILE A 30 -7.97 -4.42 -4.88
CA ILE A 30 -9.37 -4.35 -4.45
C ILE A 30 -9.52 -3.79 -3.02
N GLY A 31 -8.47 -3.89 -2.19
CA GLY A 31 -8.51 -3.51 -0.77
C GLY A 31 -8.17 -2.03 -0.50
N GLU A 32 -7.16 -1.48 -1.19
CA GLU A 32 -6.80 -0.07 -1.18
C GLU A 32 -6.20 0.31 -2.55
N LEU A 33 -6.99 0.98 -3.38
CA LEU A 33 -6.53 1.45 -4.69
C LEU A 33 -5.50 2.57 -4.51
N SER A 34 -4.31 2.39 -5.08
CA SER A 34 -3.39 3.51 -5.25
C SER A 34 -3.90 4.44 -6.34
N VAL A 35 -3.40 5.68 -6.36
CA VAL A 35 -3.72 6.65 -7.42
C VAL A 35 -3.35 6.10 -8.80
N LEU A 36 -2.25 5.33 -8.88
CA LEU A 36 -1.81 4.72 -10.13
C LEU A 36 -2.80 3.64 -10.59
N ASP A 37 -3.29 2.82 -9.68
CA ASP A 37 -4.27 1.76 -9.99
C ASP A 37 -5.56 2.39 -10.54
N LEU A 38 -6.01 3.50 -9.95
CA LEU A 38 -7.16 4.26 -10.44
C LEU A 38 -6.95 4.78 -11.87
N VAL A 39 -5.77 5.34 -12.17
CA VAL A 39 -5.44 5.82 -13.53
C VAL A 39 -5.45 4.66 -14.52
N VAL A 40 -4.90 3.50 -14.16
CA VAL A 40 -4.90 2.30 -15.01
C VAL A 40 -6.33 1.79 -15.26
N PHE A 41 -7.19 1.79 -14.24
CA PHE A 41 -8.58 1.37 -14.38
C PHE A 41 -9.37 2.26 -15.33
N ILE A 42 -9.19 3.58 -15.24
CA ILE A 42 -9.82 4.55 -16.14
C ILE A 42 -9.33 4.31 -17.57
N MET A 43 -8.02 4.18 -17.78
CA MET A 43 -7.46 3.91 -19.13
C MET A 43 -8.00 2.62 -19.75
N ILE A 44 -8.10 1.53 -18.97
CA ILE A 44 -8.67 0.27 -19.45
C ILE A 44 -10.14 0.44 -19.82
N GLY A 45 -10.91 1.15 -18.99
CA GLY A 45 -12.31 1.46 -19.25
C GLY A 45 -12.50 2.23 -20.55
N GLU A 46 -11.72 3.30 -20.76
CA GLU A 46 -11.74 4.09 -21.99
C GLU A 46 -11.38 3.26 -23.22
N MET A 47 -10.32 2.43 -23.13
CA MET A 47 -9.94 1.52 -24.22
C MET A 47 -11.05 0.53 -24.57
N ALA A 48 -11.82 0.08 -23.58
CA ALA A 48 -12.92 -0.86 -23.79
C ALA A 48 -14.10 -0.19 -24.47
N VAL A 49 -14.42 1.05 -24.10
CA VAL A 49 -15.42 1.87 -24.81
C VAL A 49 -15.01 2.04 -26.26
N VAL A 50 -13.77 2.42 -26.53
CA VAL A 50 -13.25 2.56 -27.91
C VAL A 50 -13.34 1.24 -28.68
N ALA A 51 -13.05 0.10 -28.03
CA ALA A 51 -13.16 -1.22 -28.65
C ALA A 51 -14.60 -1.60 -29.05
N ILE A 52 -15.59 -1.15 -28.26
CA ILE A 52 -17.02 -1.40 -28.49
C ILE A 52 -17.55 -0.46 -29.57
N GLU A 53 -17.22 0.83 -29.50
CA GLU A 53 -17.73 1.86 -30.43
C GLU A 53 -17.13 1.73 -31.82
N ASN A 54 -15.81 1.55 -31.92
CA ASN A 54 -15.09 1.51 -33.20
C ASN A 54 -15.10 0.08 -33.79
N HIS A 55 -16.27 -0.33 -34.27
CA HIS A 55 -16.50 -1.66 -34.81
C HIS A 55 -15.91 -1.90 -36.20
N SER A 56 -15.49 -0.84 -36.90
CA SER A 56 -14.76 -0.89 -38.17
C SER A 56 -13.31 -1.37 -38.03
N GLU A 57 -12.69 -1.17 -36.86
CA GLU A 57 -11.30 -1.58 -36.61
C GLU A 57 -11.22 -2.98 -36.00
N PRO A 58 -10.18 -3.78 -36.31
CA PRO A 58 -9.94 -5.05 -35.64
C PRO A 58 -9.83 -4.89 -34.12
N VAL A 59 -10.56 -5.70 -33.35
CA VAL A 59 -10.57 -5.66 -31.88
C VAL A 59 -9.17 -5.88 -31.27
N VAL A 60 -8.28 -6.56 -32.00
CA VAL A 60 -6.89 -6.78 -31.58
C VAL A 60 -6.15 -5.45 -31.38
N ASN A 61 -6.45 -4.43 -32.19
CA ASN A 61 -5.80 -3.11 -32.12
C ASN A 61 -6.13 -2.38 -30.81
N THR A 62 -7.30 -2.64 -30.23
CA THR A 62 -7.73 -2.04 -28.94
C THR A 62 -7.41 -2.93 -27.74
N LEU A 63 -7.33 -4.25 -27.92
CA LEU A 63 -6.88 -5.19 -26.88
C LEU A 63 -5.40 -5.09 -26.58
N LEU A 64 -4.55 -4.86 -27.60
CA LEU A 64 -3.10 -4.80 -27.42
C LEU A 64 -2.67 -3.74 -26.38
N PRO A 65 -3.14 -2.48 -26.43
CA PRO A 65 -2.85 -1.49 -25.39
C PRO A 65 -3.28 -1.92 -23.98
N MET A 66 -4.43 -2.58 -23.82
CA MET A 66 -4.87 -3.09 -22.51
C MET A 66 -3.94 -4.17 -21.97
N VAL A 67 -3.51 -5.10 -22.82
CA VAL A 67 -2.57 -6.17 -22.45
C VAL A 67 -1.20 -5.59 -22.10
N VAL A 68 -0.74 -4.57 -22.82
CA VAL A 68 0.50 -3.85 -22.51
C VAL A 68 0.38 -3.14 -21.15
N LEU A 69 -0.74 -2.47 -20.87
CA LEU A 69 -0.99 -1.85 -19.56
C LEU A 69 -0.97 -2.88 -18.43
N LEU A 70 -1.63 -4.03 -18.62
CA LEU A 70 -1.57 -5.13 -17.65
C LEU A 70 -0.12 -5.60 -17.43
N GLY A 71 0.64 -5.78 -18.51
CA GLY A 71 2.04 -6.19 -18.43
C GLY A 71 2.90 -5.20 -17.66
N ILE A 72 2.71 -3.89 -17.89
CA ILE A 72 3.37 -2.81 -17.16
C ILE A 72 2.98 -2.89 -15.67
N GLN A 73 1.70 -3.01 -15.36
CA GLN A 73 1.20 -3.06 -13.99
C GLN A 73 1.81 -4.23 -13.21
N ILE A 74 1.80 -5.43 -13.80
CA ILE A 74 2.42 -6.62 -13.20
C ILE A 74 3.92 -6.42 -13.02
N ALA A 75 4.61 -5.87 -14.02
CA ALA A 75 6.05 -5.61 -13.94
C ALA A 75 6.38 -4.63 -12.81
N LEU A 76 5.64 -3.52 -12.70
CA LEU A 76 5.80 -2.55 -11.61
C LEU A 76 5.55 -3.19 -10.25
N ALA A 77 4.53 -4.04 -10.11
CA ALA A 77 4.27 -4.78 -8.88
C ALA A 77 5.47 -5.69 -8.50
N LEU A 78 5.99 -6.46 -9.45
CA LEU A 78 7.15 -7.32 -9.24
C LEU A 78 8.42 -6.52 -8.86
N PHE A 79 8.67 -5.40 -9.53
CA PHE A 79 9.81 -4.53 -9.21
C PHE A 79 9.67 -3.86 -7.84
N SER A 80 8.44 -3.45 -7.47
CA SER A 80 8.11 -2.91 -6.15
C SER A 80 8.28 -3.94 -5.03
N LEU A 81 8.06 -5.23 -5.30
CA LEU A 81 8.36 -6.31 -4.35
C LEU A 81 9.87 -6.43 -4.10
N ARG A 82 10.67 -6.34 -5.16
CA ARG A 82 12.13 -6.51 -5.07
C ARG A 82 12.88 -5.29 -4.53
N SER A 83 12.34 -4.08 -4.71
CA SER A 83 13.04 -2.83 -4.35
C SER A 83 12.16 -1.84 -3.60
N ASN A 84 12.55 -1.55 -2.35
CA ASN A 84 11.91 -0.52 -1.52
C ASN A 84 12.04 0.89 -2.12
N ARG A 85 13.05 1.16 -2.95
CA ARG A 85 13.17 2.47 -3.63
C ARG A 85 12.14 2.62 -4.74
N ILE A 86 11.97 1.56 -5.54
CA ILE A 86 10.97 1.50 -6.61
C ILE A 86 9.57 1.60 -6.00
N ARG A 87 9.32 0.80 -4.95
CA ARG A 87 8.07 0.87 -4.17
C ARG A 87 7.74 2.30 -3.72
N LYS A 88 8.72 3.00 -3.13
CA LYS A 88 8.52 4.38 -2.66
C LYS A 88 8.32 5.40 -3.77
N LEU A 89 8.84 5.14 -4.97
CA LEU A 89 8.68 6.01 -6.13
C LEU A 89 7.29 5.82 -6.77
N ILE A 90 6.84 4.56 -6.88
CA ILE A 90 5.58 4.20 -7.54
C ILE A 90 4.41 4.35 -6.57
N ASP A 91 4.47 3.68 -5.43
CA ASP A 91 3.37 3.63 -4.45
C ASP A 91 3.40 4.83 -3.51
N GLY A 92 4.50 5.57 -3.45
CA GLY A 92 4.72 6.61 -2.45
C GLY A 92 5.13 6.05 -1.08
N LYS A 93 5.03 6.87 -0.04
CA LYS A 93 5.27 6.49 1.35
C LYS A 93 4.16 7.05 2.22
N PRO A 94 3.71 6.32 3.25
CA PRO A 94 2.79 6.87 4.22
C PRO A 94 3.47 8.00 5.02
N SER A 95 2.67 8.96 5.47
CA SER A 95 3.12 10.14 6.22
C SER A 95 2.44 10.20 7.59
N ILE A 96 3.24 10.28 8.64
CA ILE A 96 2.73 10.37 10.02
C ILE A 96 2.33 11.82 10.28
N LEU A 97 1.03 12.07 10.43
CA LEU A 97 0.46 13.39 10.71
C LEU A 97 0.30 13.65 12.21
N ILE A 98 0.03 12.61 13.00
CA ILE A 98 0.04 12.66 14.46
C ILE A 98 0.98 11.59 14.97
N SER A 99 1.91 11.99 15.85
CA SER A 99 2.85 11.08 16.50
C SER A 99 2.87 11.36 18.00
N LYS A 100 2.58 10.33 18.79
CA LYS A 100 2.52 10.42 20.26
C LYS A 100 1.59 11.54 20.74
N GLY A 101 0.44 11.64 20.09
CA GLY A 101 -0.58 12.68 20.35
C GLY A 101 -0.19 14.11 19.97
N LYS A 102 0.93 14.31 19.25
CA LYS A 102 1.33 15.62 18.72
C LYS A 102 1.16 15.68 17.22
N ILE A 103 0.53 16.75 16.74
CA ILE A 103 0.31 17.01 15.31
C ILE A 103 1.62 17.51 14.68
N ASP A 104 2.01 16.93 13.55
CA ASP A 104 3.12 17.38 12.71
C ASP A 104 2.59 18.26 11.57
N GLU A 105 2.40 19.55 11.86
CA GLU A 105 1.94 20.54 10.87
C GLU A 105 2.87 20.65 9.67
N LYS A 106 4.18 20.40 9.86
CA LYS A 106 5.15 20.46 8.77
C LYS A 106 4.91 19.33 7.78
N GLU A 107 4.64 18.12 8.27
CA GLU A 107 4.30 17.00 7.42
C GLU A 107 2.93 17.19 6.76
N MET A 108 1.92 17.67 7.50
CA MET A 108 0.61 18.04 6.95
C MET A 108 0.73 19.02 5.77
N ARG A 109 1.51 20.10 5.91
CA ARG A 109 1.74 21.07 4.83
C ARG A 109 2.40 20.45 3.60
N LYS A 110 3.35 19.52 3.77
CA LYS A 110 3.96 18.81 2.62
C LYS A 110 2.95 17.95 1.88
N GLN A 111 2.01 17.35 2.61
CA GLN A 111 0.94 16.52 2.06
C GLN A 111 -0.27 17.35 1.60
N ARG A 112 -0.20 18.69 1.66
CA ARG A 112 -1.32 19.61 1.36
C ARG A 112 -2.58 19.29 2.16
N TYR A 113 -2.39 18.76 3.36
CA TYR A 113 -3.43 18.28 4.24
C TYR A 113 -3.69 19.33 5.32
N ASN A 114 -4.91 19.83 5.44
CA ASN A 114 -5.26 20.86 6.41
C ASN A 114 -5.94 20.26 7.67
N PHE A 115 -6.26 21.10 8.65
CA PHE A 115 -6.91 20.63 9.88
C PHE A 115 -8.34 20.15 9.64
N ASP A 116 -9.07 20.73 8.68
CA ASP A 116 -10.43 20.30 8.35
C ASP A 116 -10.42 18.89 7.72
N ASP A 117 -9.45 18.60 6.85
CA ASP A 117 -9.24 17.27 6.28
C ASP A 117 -8.98 16.24 7.38
N LEU A 118 -8.08 16.58 8.31
CA LEU A 118 -7.72 15.72 9.44
C LEU A 118 -8.92 15.44 10.33
N LEU A 119 -9.65 16.48 10.74
CA LEU A 119 -10.82 16.33 11.61
C LEU A 119 -11.96 15.59 10.89
N MET A 120 -12.15 15.82 9.60
CA MET A 120 -13.13 15.07 8.78
C MET A 120 -12.79 13.58 8.75
N GLN A 121 -11.53 13.22 8.52
CA GLN A 121 -11.07 11.82 8.45
C GLN A 121 -11.02 11.13 9.83
N LEU A 122 -10.86 11.89 10.91
CA LEU A 122 -11.05 11.36 12.26
C LEU A 122 -12.52 11.06 12.54
N ARG A 123 -13.43 11.97 12.16
CA ARG A 123 -14.89 11.76 12.30
C ARG A 123 -15.39 10.58 11.49
N SER A 124 -14.90 10.37 10.26
CA SER A 124 -15.28 9.21 9.44
C SER A 124 -14.87 7.85 10.04
N LYS A 125 -14.06 7.87 11.11
CA LYS A 125 -13.59 6.69 11.85
C LYS A 125 -14.11 6.66 13.29
N ASP A 126 -15.19 7.38 13.58
CA ASP A 126 -15.80 7.46 14.90
C ASP A 126 -14.78 7.93 15.97
N ILE A 127 -14.05 9.00 15.63
CA ILE A 127 -13.09 9.67 16.52
C ILE A 127 -13.48 11.14 16.64
N ASP A 128 -14.25 11.43 17.69
CA ASP A 128 -14.78 12.79 17.92
C ASP A 128 -13.74 13.72 18.53
N ASN A 129 -12.80 13.18 19.31
CA ASN A 129 -11.78 13.94 20.00
C ASN A 129 -10.37 13.57 19.51
N ILE A 130 -9.68 14.54 18.90
CA ILE A 130 -8.29 14.39 18.46
C ILE A 130 -7.33 14.07 19.62
N ALA A 131 -7.68 14.44 20.85
CA ALA A 131 -6.88 14.13 22.03
C ALA A 131 -6.80 12.62 22.31
N ASP A 132 -7.73 11.82 21.79
CA ASP A 132 -7.73 10.36 21.91
C ASP A 132 -6.84 9.67 20.88
N VAL A 133 -6.21 10.42 19.97
CA VAL A 133 -5.34 9.90 18.93
C VAL A 133 -3.90 9.83 19.40
N GLU A 134 -3.29 8.66 19.32
CA GLU A 134 -1.85 8.48 19.55
C GLU A 134 -1.07 8.62 18.25
N PHE A 135 -1.52 7.93 17.19
CA PHE A 135 -0.96 8.04 15.85
C PHE A 135 -2.04 8.25 14.80
N ALA A 136 -1.76 9.12 13.84
CA ALA A 136 -2.52 9.25 12.61
C ALA A 136 -1.56 9.21 11.43
N ILE A 137 -1.76 8.25 10.54
CA ILE A 137 -0.89 7.94 9.41
C ILE A 137 -1.71 8.17 8.15
N LEU A 138 -1.29 9.11 7.31
CA LEU A 138 -1.87 9.29 5.98
C LEU A 138 -1.26 8.23 5.05
N GLU A 139 -2.08 7.28 4.63
CA GLU A 139 -1.69 6.24 3.69
C GLU A 139 -1.57 6.78 2.27
N THR A 140 -0.92 6.02 1.39
CA THR A 140 -0.69 6.43 -0.01
C THR A 140 -1.97 6.42 -0.85
N SER A 141 -3.01 5.74 -0.37
CA SER A 141 -4.38 5.82 -0.88
C SER A 141 -5.07 7.15 -0.53
N GLY A 142 -4.46 7.99 0.32
CA GLY A 142 -5.06 9.21 0.86
C GLY A 142 -6.01 8.98 2.04
N GLN A 143 -6.23 7.72 2.43
CA GLN A 143 -6.98 7.37 3.63
C GLN A 143 -6.13 7.62 4.88
N LEU A 144 -6.78 8.00 5.96
CA LEU A 144 -6.12 8.09 7.26
C LEU A 144 -6.14 6.69 7.93
N SER A 145 -5.10 6.34 8.65
CA SER A 145 -5.04 5.19 9.56
C SER A 145 -4.83 5.75 10.96
N VAL A 146 -5.60 5.30 11.95
CA VAL A 146 -5.58 5.91 13.28
C VAL A 146 -5.38 4.87 14.36
N VAL A 147 -4.43 5.13 15.24
CA VAL A 147 -4.19 4.37 16.46
C VAL A 147 -4.63 5.24 17.64
N LYS A 148 -5.68 4.81 18.34
CA LYS A 148 -6.17 5.49 19.54
C LYS A 148 -5.22 5.27 20.71
N LYS A 149 -5.19 6.23 21.63
CA LYS A 149 -4.47 6.10 22.91
C LYS A 149 -4.97 4.90 23.68
N SER A 150 -4.03 4.19 24.29
CA SER A 150 -4.36 3.07 25.17
C SER A 150 -5.03 3.61 26.44
N LYS A 151 -6.14 2.97 26.84
CA LYS A 151 -6.77 3.24 28.14
C LYS A 151 -5.88 2.80 29.30
N ASN A 152 -4.94 1.88 29.06
CA ASN A 152 -3.99 1.42 30.05
C ASN A 152 -2.68 2.23 29.95
N LYS A 153 -2.44 3.10 30.94
CA LYS A 153 -1.22 3.94 31.01
C LYS A 153 0.08 3.13 31.04
N ASN A 154 0.04 1.85 31.44
CA ASN A 154 1.21 0.98 31.50
C ASN A 154 1.54 0.31 30.15
N LYS A 155 0.68 0.45 29.15
CA LYS A 155 0.91 -0.01 27.77
C LYS A 155 0.53 1.11 26.81
N PRO A 156 1.43 2.08 26.55
CA PRO A 156 1.14 3.15 25.59
C PRO A 156 0.78 2.54 24.24
N ALA A 157 -0.18 3.15 23.53
CA ALA A 157 -0.55 2.64 22.22
C ALA A 157 0.66 2.73 21.28
N SER A 158 0.94 1.66 20.56
CA SER A 158 2.05 1.58 19.62
C SER A 158 1.60 0.79 18.39
N TYR A 159 2.10 1.16 17.22
CA TYR A 159 1.92 0.37 16.00
C TYR A 159 3.21 -0.39 15.71
N THR A 160 3.08 -1.56 15.11
CA THR A 160 4.21 -2.44 14.82
C THR A 160 5.15 -1.78 13.81
N GLU A 161 6.33 -1.35 14.27
CA GLU A 161 7.39 -0.89 13.38
C GLU A 161 8.32 -2.05 13.02
N PRO A 162 8.48 -2.37 11.72
CA PRO A 162 9.36 -3.44 11.31
C PRO A 162 10.83 -3.05 11.54
N LEU A 163 11.59 -3.92 12.20
CA LEU A 163 13.02 -3.78 12.42
C LEU A 163 13.83 -4.46 11.32
N ILE A 164 13.34 -5.58 10.78
CA ILE A 164 13.91 -6.28 9.62
C ILE A 164 12.80 -6.56 8.61
N VAL A 165 13.08 -6.32 7.33
CA VAL A 165 12.22 -6.68 6.20
C VAL A 165 13.10 -7.23 5.09
N GLY A 166 12.83 -8.44 4.61
CA GLY A 166 13.58 -9.13 3.56
C GLY A 166 15.08 -9.18 3.83
N GLY A 167 15.46 -9.60 5.03
CA GLY A 167 16.85 -9.71 5.47
C GLY A 167 17.61 -8.39 5.65
N LYS A 168 16.91 -7.24 5.58
CA LYS A 168 17.52 -5.90 5.73
C LYS A 168 17.01 -5.16 6.94
N ILE A 169 17.95 -4.64 7.72
CA ILE A 169 17.67 -3.83 8.92
C ILE A 169 17.11 -2.46 8.53
N GLN A 170 15.99 -2.10 9.14
CA GLN A 170 15.31 -0.82 8.93
C GLN A 170 15.83 0.23 9.91
N GLN A 171 16.96 0.88 9.56
CA GLN A 171 17.65 1.84 10.44
C GLN A 171 16.78 2.99 10.93
N ASN A 172 15.86 3.47 10.09
CA ASN A 172 14.97 4.58 10.47
C ASN A 172 14.01 4.18 11.60
N ASN A 173 13.54 2.94 11.61
CA ASN A 173 12.60 2.43 12.62
C ASN A 173 13.34 2.11 13.94
N LEU A 174 14.58 1.64 13.85
CA LEU A 174 15.46 1.53 15.02
C LEU A 174 15.67 2.88 15.70
N LYS A 175 15.96 3.94 14.92
CA LYS A 175 16.10 5.30 15.47
C LYS A 175 14.81 5.79 16.13
N LYS A 176 13.65 5.58 15.50
CA LYS A 176 12.34 5.97 16.06
C LYS A 176 12.02 5.26 17.38
N SER A 177 12.46 4.01 17.51
CA SER A 177 12.29 3.20 18.72
C SER A 177 13.41 3.38 19.76
N ASN A 178 14.33 4.34 19.56
CA ASN A 178 15.50 4.58 20.40
C ASN A 178 16.37 3.32 20.61
N LYS A 179 16.48 2.49 19.57
CA LYS A 179 17.25 1.23 19.58
C LYS A 179 18.41 1.32 18.59
N THR A 180 19.48 0.58 18.88
CA THR A 180 20.65 0.50 18.01
C THR A 180 20.67 -0.80 17.22
N GLU A 181 21.36 -0.80 16.09
CA GLU A 181 21.62 -2.03 15.34
C GLU A 181 22.36 -3.07 16.18
N ALA A 182 23.32 -2.63 17.02
CA ALA A 182 24.05 -3.51 17.93
C ALA A 182 23.11 -4.19 18.94
N TRP A 183 22.14 -3.45 19.50
CA TRP A 183 21.10 -4.00 20.37
C TRP A 183 20.29 -5.07 19.64
N LEU A 184 19.82 -4.78 18.41
CA LEU A 184 19.03 -5.72 17.62
C LEU A 184 19.80 -7.01 17.33
N ARG A 185 21.05 -6.90 16.87
CA ARG A 185 21.93 -8.04 16.59
C ARG A 185 22.15 -8.91 17.82
N SER A 186 22.42 -8.27 18.97
CA SER A 186 22.62 -8.99 20.23
C SER A 186 21.35 -9.75 20.66
N GLU A 187 20.19 -9.11 20.60
CA GLU A 187 18.92 -9.73 20.98
C GLU A 187 18.51 -10.87 20.05
N LEU A 188 18.74 -10.74 18.74
CA LEU A 188 18.48 -11.80 17.77
C LEU A 188 19.44 -12.98 17.97
N GLN A 189 20.72 -12.72 18.22
CA GLN A 189 21.71 -13.75 18.47
C GLN A 189 21.37 -14.57 19.73
N LYS A 190 20.94 -13.92 20.82
CA LYS A 190 20.48 -14.61 22.04
C LYS A 190 19.30 -15.56 21.79
N ARG A 191 18.51 -15.30 20.76
CA ARG A 191 17.33 -16.08 20.37
C ARG A 191 17.63 -17.11 19.28
N GLY A 192 18.90 -17.28 18.89
CA GLY A 192 19.31 -18.23 17.85
C GLY A 192 19.25 -17.70 16.42
N TYR A 193 18.91 -16.42 16.22
CA TYR A 193 18.80 -15.78 14.91
C TYR A 193 20.05 -14.95 14.58
N GLY A 194 21.21 -15.61 14.46
CA GLY A 194 22.48 -14.93 14.16
C GLY A 194 22.61 -14.42 12.73
N ASP A 195 21.93 -15.09 11.78
CA ASP A 195 21.94 -14.74 10.37
C ASP A 195 20.69 -13.93 9.99
N ILE A 196 20.84 -12.60 9.97
CA ILE A 196 19.76 -11.66 9.64
C ILE A 196 19.24 -11.87 8.22
N SER A 197 20.06 -12.39 7.30
CA SER A 197 19.64 -12.57 5.91
C SER A 197 18.50 -13.59 5.75
N ARG A 198 18.34 -14.51 6.72
CA ARG A 198 17.27 -15.51 6.77
C ARG A 198 15.96 -15.00 7.36
N ILE A 199 15.96 -13.80 7.92
CA ILE A 199 14.78 -13.22 8.57
C ILE A 199 13.99 -12.45 7.51
N SER A 200 12.82 -12.97 7.16
CA SER A 200 11.87 -12.30 6.26
C SER A 200 11.27 -11.07 6.92
N PHE A 201 10.84 -11.20 8.17
CA PHE A 201 10.25 -10.10 8.93
C PHE A 201 10.62 -10.17 10.42
N CYS A 202 10.93 -9.03 11.01
CA CYS A 202 11.08 -8.91 12.46
C CYS A 202 10.49 -7.59 12.96
N SER A 203 9.75 -7.66 14.06
CA SER A 203 9.29 -6.50 14.82
C SER A 203 9.52 -6.71 16.32
N TYR A 204 9.49 -5.61 17.07
CA TYR A 204 9.60 -5.62 18.52
C TYR A 204 8.55 -4.68 19.11
N GLN A 205 7.66 -5.21 19.94
CA GLN A 205 6.58 -4.45 20.54
C GLN A 205 6.34 -4.94 21.98
N ASP A 206 6.24 -4.00 22.92
CA ASP A 206 5.93 -4.27 24.34
C ASP A 206 6.82 -5.32 25.05
N GLY A 207 8.08 -5.47 24.62
CA GLY A 207 9.00 -6.46 25.19
C GLY A 207 9.11 -7.75 24.38
N GLU A 208 8.16 -7.97 23.47
CA GLU A 208 8.06 -9.19 22.67
C GLU A 208 8.63 -8.99 21.27
N PHE A 209 9.35 -10.00 20.81
CA PHE A 209 9.82 -10.09 19.43
C PHE A 209 8.84 -10.94 18.64
N TYR A 210 8.45 -10.45 17.47
CA TYR A 210 7.88 -11.29 16.42
C TYR A 210 8.96 -11.46 15.35
N ILE A 211 9.27 -12.71 15.00
CA ILE A 211 10.33 -13.07 14.06
C ILE A 211 9.76 -14.12 13.11
N ASP A 212 9.88 -13.84 11.82
CA ASP A 212 9.45 -14.67 10.72
C ASP A 212 10.65 -14.94 9.80
N LEU A 213 10.87 -16.21 9.48
CA LEU A 213 11.96 -16.63 8.60
C LEU A 213 11.47 -16.67 7.15
N ASP A 214 12.41 -16.54 6.21
CA ASP A 214 12.07 -16.69 4.81
C ASP A 214 11.68 -18.16 4.54
N ASP A 215 10.43 -18.39 4.12
CA ASP A 215 9.90 -19.73 3.79
C ASP A 215 10.55 -20.33 2.53
N VAL A 216 11.31 -19.52 1.79
CA VAL A 216 11.94 -19.89 0.52
C VAL A 216 13.44 -20.10 0.73
N GLN A 217 13.82 -21.33 1.12
CA GLN A 217 15.17 -21.87 0.89
C GLN A 217 15.13 -22.95 -0.20
#